data_AF-T0Q3Z5-F1
#
_entry.id   AF-T0Q3Z5-F1
#
_cell.length_a   1.000
_cell.length_b   1.000
_cell.length_c   1.000
_cell.angle_alpha   90.00
_cell.angle_beta   90.00
_cell.angle_gamma   90.00
#
_symmetry.space_group_name_H-M   'P 1'
#
loop_
_entity.id
_entity.type
_entity.pdbx_description
1 polymer ?
#
loop_
_entity_poly.entity_id
_entity_poly.type
_entity_poly.pdbx_seq_one_letter_code
_entity_poly.pdbx_strand_id
1 'polypeptide(L)'
;MDRVLTATHRGLAMSSLLETTPKVFVDEVFRPMMAYVYQDPMETTLPDELKEVVHATDANRRRSLGHIAMEELLHAANLLARDEERLVEAIATYWDICSVATDDIPWFIDHVLDMKLAKKAKRQLLQCVAESDASDDAKRDFLLAMMQTDSLSDTREQALKHLVTMDLVDASAIHALAHQLRDKSKRVQRLAFTSLLSIAPEMIVGHLESTLMAQTMGLLCVLNQDVPSQGDHELLGRLLVVYCTWPQQTMQATCSKLLALDAYPSPVLQSLVRDHIRRLVSRV
;
A
#
# COMPACT_ATOMS: atom_id res chain seq x y z
N MET A 1 5.04 44.77 -21.88
CA MET A 1 4.92 43.72 -22.94
C MET A 1 4.57 42.43 -22.22
N ASP A 2 3.37 42.40 -21.64
CA ASP A 2 2.90 41.26 -20.85
C ASP A 2 2.33 40.22 -21.79
N ARG A 3 3.17 39.28 -22.20
CA ARG A 3 2.69 38.06 -22.84
C ARG A 3 2.12 37.18 -21.73
N VAL A 4 0.80 37.23 -21.58
CA VAL A 4 0.02 36.18 -20.93
C VAL A 4 0.26 34.91 -21.75
N LEU A 5 1.30 34.16 -21.40
CA LEU A 5 1.49 32.81 -21.89
C LEU A 5 0.41 31.97 -21.21
N THR A 6 -0.54 31.48 -22.00
CA THR A 6 -1.53 30.52 -21.52
C THR A 6 -0.81 29.29 -20.95
N ALA A 7 -1.43 28.55 -20.02
CA ALA A 7 -0.84 27.35 -19.41
C ALA A 7 -0.28 26.38 -20.46
N THR A 8 -1.00 26.19 -21.57
CA THR A 8 -0.57 25.39 -22.72
C THR A 8 0.72 25.89 -23.37
N HIS A 9 0.94 27.21 -23.44
CA HIS A 9 2.19 27.77 -23.98
C HIS A 9 3.37 27.63 -23.01
N ARG A 10 3.10 27.62 -21.69
CA ARG A 10 4.14 27.41 -20.66
C ARG A 10 4.64 25.97 -20.63
N GLY A 11 3.72 24.99 -20.63
CA GLY A 11 4.07 23.57 -20.70
C GLY A 11 4.92 23.22 -21.93
N LEU A 12 4.53 23.71 -23.12
CA LEU A 12 5.30 23.49 -24.36
C LEU A 12 6.70 24.13 -24.31
N ALA A 13 6.83 25.32 -23.71
CA ALA A 13 8.12 25.98 -23.55
C ALA A 13 9.04 25.21 -22.59
N MET A 14 8.49 24.69 -21.49
CA MET A 14 9.20 23.85 -20.53
C MET A 14 9.69 22.55 -21.16
N SER A 15 8.82 21.84 -21.89
CA SER A 15 9.20 20.63 -22.62
C SER A 15 10.29 20.90 -23.65
N SER A 16 10.19 21.99 -24.42
CA SER A 16 11.24 22.37 -25.38
C SER A 16 12.57 22.64 -24.70
N LEU A 17 12.58 23.35 -23.56
CA LEU A 17 13.81 23.68 -22.83
C LEU A 17 14.47 22.42 -22.24
N LEU A 18 13.65 21.48 -21.74
CA LEU A 18 14.11 20.18 -21.25
C LEU A 18 14.75 19.35 -22.38
N GLU A 19 14.26 19.45 -23.61
CA GLU A 19 14.86 18.74 -24.76
C GLU A 19 16.15 19.39 -25.25
N THR A 20 16.19 20.72 -25.36
CA THR A 20 17.32 21.43 -25.98
C THR A 20 18.45 21.72 -25.01
N THR A 21 18.13 22.03 -23.76
CA THR A 21 19.07 22.45 -22.71
C THR A 21 18.68 21.86 -21.35
N PRO A 22 18.79 20.53 -21.16
CA PRO A 22 18.24 19.84 -19.98
C PRO A 22 18.79 20.37 -18.65
N LYS A 23 20.07 20.70 -18.60
CA LYS A 23 20.71 21.24 -17.39
C LYS A 23 20.12 22.59 -16.99
N VAL A 24 19.95 23.50 -17.95
CA VAL A 24 19.37 24.83 -17.72
C VAL A 24 17.93 24.69 -17.25
N PHE A 25 17.16 23.80 -17.87
CA PHE A 25 15.80 23.50 -17.41
C PHE A 25 15.78 23.01 -15.96
N VAL A 26 16.63 22.06 -15.59
CA VAL A 26 16.67 21.55 -14.22
C VAL A 26 17.05 22.63 -13.22
N ASP A 27 18.14 23.35 -13.47
CA ASP A 27 18.74 24.30 -12.53
C ASP A 27 17.90 25.58 -12.39
N GLU A 28 17.33 26.08 -13.48
CA GLU A 28 16.68 27.40 -13.53
C GLU A 28 15.15 27.33 -13.53
N VAL A 29 14.55 26.17 -13.82
CA VAL A 29 13.09 26.03 -13.94
C VAL A 29 12.56 24.97 -12.98
N PHE A 30 12.94 23.70 -13.17
CA PHE A 30 12.33 22.58 -12.47
C PHE A 30 12.58 22.62 -10.96
N ARG A 31 13.84 22.69 -10.51
CA ARG A 31 14.16 22.75 -9.07
C ARG A 31 13.50 23.94 -8.36
N PRO A 32 13.62 25.19 -8.88
CA PRO A 32 12.94 26.34 -8.26
C PRO A 32 11.42 26.18 -8.16
N MET A 33 10.78 25.64 -9.21
CA MET A 33 9.34 25.42 -9.22
C MET A 33 8.92 24.33 -8.22
N MET A 34 9.64 23.20 -8.16
CA MET A 34 9.39 22.14 -7.16
C MET A 34 9.53 22.69 -5.73
N ALA A 35 10.62 23.42 -5.45
CA ALA A 35 10.84 24.03 -4.15
C ALA A 35 9.74 25.02 -3.75
N TYR A 36 9.19 25.75 -4.73
CA TYR A 36 8.08 26.67 -4.52
C TYR A 36 6.76 25.94 -4.23
N VAL A 37 6.37 24.93 -5.04
CA VAL A 37 5.10 24.22 -4.83
C VAL A 37 5.06 23.42 -3.53
N TYR A 38 6.20 22.94 -3.02
CA TYR A 38 6.24 22.31 -1.69
C TYR A 38 6.05 23.29 -0.54
N GLN A 39 6.33 24.57 -0.75
CA GLN A 39 6.05 25.59 0.24
C GLN A 39 4.61 26.05 0.12
N ASP A 40 4.06 26.20 -1.08
CA ASP A 40 2.71 26.74 -1.27
C ASP A 40 1.93 26.00 -2.39
N PRO A 41 1.36 24.82 -2.08
CA PRO A 41 0.71 23.99 -3.09
C PRO A 41 -0.70 24.45 -3.49
N MET A 42 -1.39 25.22 -2.64
CA MET A 42 -2.85 25.44 -2.77
C MET A 42 -3.27 26.62 -3.65
N GLU A 43 -2.36 27.53 -4.02
CA GLU A 43 -2.72 28.78 -4.71
C GLU A 43 -2.38 28.82 -6.21
N THR A 44 -1.86 27.74 -6.81
CA THR A 44 -1.31 27.82 -8.18
C THR A 44 -1.68 26.64 -9.08
N THR A 45 -1.76 26.88 -10.39
CA THR A 45 -1.89 25.83 -11.43
C THR A 45 -0.56 25.15 -11.75
N LEU A 46 0.50 25.46 -10.99
CA LEU A 46 1.86 25.03 -11.28
C LEU A 46 2.08 23.52 -11.07
N PRO A 47 1.48 22.86 -10.04
CA PRO A 47 1.56 21.41 -9.92
C PRO A 47 1.06 20.68 -11.17
N ASP A 48 -0.07 21.11 -11.74
CA ASP A 48 -0.62 20.52 -12.97
C ASP A 48 0.31 20.72 -14.17
N GLU A 49 0.88 21.93 -14.32
CA GLU A 49 1.84 22.22 -15.40
C GLU A 49 3.12 21.37 -15.27
N LEU A 50 3.64 21.19 -14.05
CA LEU A 50 4.80 20.33 -13.78
C LEU A 50 4.47 18.87 -14.05
N LYS A 51 3.29 18.40 -13.65
CA LYS A 51 2.79 17.05 -13.93
C LYS A 51 2.76 16.80 -15.43
N GLU A 52 2.14 17.68 -16.22
CA GLU A 52 2.10 17.55 -17.68
C GLU A 52 3.50 17.41 -18.30
N VAL A 53 4.46 18.23 -17.88
CA VAL A 53 5.84 18.17 -18.37
C VAL A 53 6.51 16.86 -18.00
N VAL A 54 6.39 16.41 -16.75
CA VAL A 54 6.98 15.14 -16.27
C VAL A 54 6.37 13.94 -17.01
N HIS A 55 5.04 13.93 -17.20
CA HIS A 55 4.34 12.86 -17.92
C HIS A 55 4.69 12.80 -19.41
N ALA A 56 4.95 13.95 -20.05
CA ALA A 56 5.34 14.02 -21.46
C ALA A 56 6.75 13.48 -21.74
N THR A 57 7.59 13.30 -20.71
CA THR A 57 8.97 12.81 -20.88
C THR A 57 9.08 11.29 -20.95
N ASP A 58 10.18 10.80 -21.53
CA ASP A 58 10.50 9.37 -21.53
C ASP A 58 10.79 8.85 -20.11
N ALA A 59 10.68 7.53 -19.92
CA ALA A 59 10.78 6.91 -18.60
C ALA A 59 12.09 7.19 -17.86
N ASN A 60 13.24 7.29 -18.56
CA ASN A 60 14.53 7.53 -17.90
C ASN A 60 14.63 8.98 -17.39
N ARG A 61 14.19 9.94 -18.20
CA ARG A 61 14.13 11.34 -17.79
C ARG A 61 13.11 11.56 -16.69
N ARG A 62 11.94 10.94 -16.79
CA ARG A 62 10.90 10.98 -15.75
C ARG A 62 11.45 10.51 -14.40
N ARG A 63 12.16 9.39 -14.36
CA ARG A 63 12.82 8.90 -13.13
C ARG A 63 13.83 9.89 -12.59
N SER A 64 14.65 10.48 -13.46
CA SER A 64 15.65 11.49 -13.06
C SER A 64 14.99 12.75 -12.48
N LEU A 65 13.91 13.24 -13.09
CA LEU A 65 13.13 14.36 -12.57
C LEU A 65 12.46 13.99 -11.23
N GLY A 66 11.94 12.77 -11.10
CA GLY A 66 11.38 12.26 -9.84
C GLY A 66 12.42 12.19 -8.71
N HIS A 67 13.67 11.85 -9.00
CA HIS A 67 14.75 11.89 -8.02
C HIS A 67 15.09 13.32 -7.61
N ILE A 68 15.21 14.24 -8.57
CA ILE A 68 15.46 15.66 -8.29
C ILE A 68 14.32 16.25 -7.45
N ALA A 69 13.07 15.96 -7.79
CA ALA A 69 11.90 16.41 -7.05
C ALA A 69 11.88 15.87 -5.61
N MET A 70 12.34 14.63 -5.37
CA MET A 70 12.50 14.09 -4.02
C MET A 70 13.63 14.78 -3.26
N GLU A 71 14.76 15.08 -3.90
CA GLU A 71 15.81 15.87 -3.26
C GLU A 71 15.22 17.18 -2.73
N GLU A 72 14.47 17.91 -3.56
CA GLU A 72 13.80 19.14 -3.15
C GLU A 72 12.77 18.90 -2.03
N LEU A 73 12.05 17.77 -2.05
CA LEU A 73 11.11 17.40 -0.98
C LEU A 73 11.82 17.17 0.35
N LEU A 74 12.98 16.51 0.35
CA LEU A 74 13.80 16.29 1.54
C LEU A 74 14.35 17.62 2.09
N HIS A 75 14.70 18.57 1.22
CA HIS A 75 15.05 19.93 1.65
C HIS A 75 13.84 20.63 2.28
N ALA A 76 12.67 20.55 1.65
CA ALA A 76 11.43 21.11 2.18
C ALA A 76 11.03 20.46 3.52
N ALA A 77 11.22 19.15 3.69
CA ALA A 77 10.92 18.43 4.93
C ALA A 77 11.70 18.98 6.14
N ASN A 78 12.95 19.40 5.93
CA ASN A 78 13.74 20.05 6.99
C ASN A 78 13.17 21.42 7.39
N LEU A 79 12.64 22.18 6.42
CA LEU A 79 12.02 23.48 6.67
C LEU A 79 10.64 23.34 7.33
N LEU A 80 9.88 22.33 6.91
CA LEU A 80 8.52 22.02 7.36
C LEU A 80 8.49 21.09 8.58
N ALA A 81 9.62 20.79 9.21
CA ALA A 81 9.71 19.80 10.30
C ALA A 81 8.80 20.11 11.51
N ARG A 82 8.30 21.34 11.65
CA ARG A 82 7.36 21.76 12.70
C ARG A 82 5.90 21.86 12.23
N ASP A 83 5.66 21.68 10.94
CA ASP A 83 4.37 21.79 10.27
C ASP A 83 4.12 20.52 9.44
N GLU A 84 3.75 19.45 10.14
CA GLU A 84 3.54 18.15 9.51
C GLU A 84 2.37 18.15 8.51
N GLU A 85 1.41 19.06 8.66
CA GLU A 85 0.27 19.16 7.74
C GLU A 85 0.74 19.63 6.37
N ARG A 86 1.52 20.71 6.31
CA ARG A 86 2.18 21.16 5.08
C ARG A 86 3.18 20.16 4.52
N LEU A 87 3.88 19.42 5.40
CA LEU A 87 4.76 18.36 4.93
C LEU A 87 3.99 17.24 4.24
N VAL A 88 2.83 16.84 4.77
CA VAL A 88 1.97 15.83 4.11
C VAL A 88 1.46 16.36 2.77
N GLU A 89 1.07 17.64 2.69
CA GLU A 89 0.68 18.27 1.41
C GLU A 89 1.83 18.29 0.39
N ALA A 90 3.06 18.58 0.83
CA ALA A 90 4.24 18.53 -0.03
C ALA A 90 4.54 17.11 -0.54
N ILE A 91 4.41 16.09 0.32
CA ILE A 91 4.55 14.68 -0.08
C ILE A 91 3.44 14.29 -1.08
N ALA A 92 2.20 14.70 -0.84
CA ALA A 92 1.08 14.45 -1.74
C ALA A 92 1.27 15.15 -3.10
N THR A 93 1.80 16.37 -3.09
CA THR A 93 2.15 17.14 -4.30
C THR A 93 3.25 16.44 -5.10
N TYR A 94 4.29 15.94 -4.43
CA TYR A 94 5.32 15.11 -5.08
C TYR A 94 4.70 13.88 -5.74
N TRP A 95 3.88 13.14 -4.98
CA TRP A 95 3.22 11.93 -5.46
C TRP A 95 2.40 12.19 -6.72
N ASP A 96 1.67 13.30 -6.75
CA ASP A 96 0.83 13.69 -7.89
C ASP A 96 1.64 14.11 -9.13
N ILE A 97 2.65 14.97 -8.95
CA ILE A 97 3.48 15.49 -10.06
C ILE A 97 4.33 14.38 -10.67
N CYS A 98 4.99 13.59 -9.82
CA CYS A 98 5.98 12.61 -10.27
C CYS A 98 5.35 11.28 -10.68
N SER A 99 4.08 11.03 -10.32
CA SER A 99 3.35 9.79 -10.58
C SER A 99 4.23 8.57 -10.40
N VAL A 100 4.67 8.37 -9.14
CA VAL A 100 5.69 7.38 -8.75
C VAL A 100 5.37 6.05 -9.43
N ALA A 101 6.24 5.65 -10.37
CA ALA A 101 6.10 4.39 -11.07
C ALA A 101 6.31 3.24 -10.09
N THR A 102 5.68 2.09 -10.34
CA THR A 102 5.76 0.89 -9.47
C THR A 102 7.20 0.53 -9.10
N ASP A 103 8.14 0.65 -10.04
CA ASP A 103 9.56 0.32 -9.82
C ASP A 103 10.27 1.28 -8.85
N ASP A 104 9.78 2.51 -8.70
CA ASP A 104 10.37 3.56 -7.88
C ASP A 104 9.67 3.69 -6.49
N ILE A 105 8.59 2.92 -6.26
CA ILE A 105 7.80 2.93 -5.01
C ILE A 105 8.63 2.53 -3.78
N PRO A 106 9.42 1.43 -3.79
CA PRO A 106 10.21 1.06 -2.62
C PRO A 106 11.14 2.19 -2.16
N TRP A 107 11.81 2.84 -3.11
CA TRP A 107 12.67 3.98 -2.84
C TRP A 107 11.89 5.16 -2.27
N PHE A 108 10.72 5.49 -2.83
CA PHE A 108 9.85 6.55 -2.28
C PHE A 108 9.43 6.27 -0.83
N ILE A 109 9.02 5.04 -0.54
CA ILE A 109 8.59 4.62 0.80
C ILE A 109 9.71 4.75 1.81
N ASP A 110 10.92 4.31 1.47
CA ASP A 110 12.08 4.41 2.37
C ASP A 110 12.29 5.86 2.82
N HIS A 111 12.21 6.81 1.89
CA HIS A 111 12.35 8.24 2.20
C HIS A 111 11.18 8.78 3.04
N VAL A 112 9.94 8.43 2.70
CA VAL A 112 8.76 8.85 3.45
C VAL A 112 8.76 8.29 4.88
N LEU A 113 9.19 7.04 5.07
CA LEU A 113 9.30 6.43 6.39
C LEU A 113 10.39 7.10 7.24
N ASP A 114 11.47 7.56 6.62
CA ASP A 114 12.55 8.30 7.27
C ASP A 114 12.15 9.71 7.73
N MET A 115 11.08 10.30 7.16
CA MET A 115 10.57 11.62 7.56
C MET A 115 9.90 11.64 8.95
N LYS A 116 9.78 10.51 9.65
CA LYS A 116 9.30 10.39 11.06
C LYS A 116 7.99 11.13 11.37
N LEU A 117 7.05 11.12 10.42
CA LEU A 117 5.73 11.72 10.59
C LEU A 117 4.96 11.16 11.80
N ALA A 118 4.27 12.02 12.54
CA ALA A 118 3.37 11.56 13.59
C ALA A 118 2.19 10.75 13.03
N LYS A 119 1.54 10.01 13.92
CA LYS A 119 0.41 9.14 13.58
C LYS A 119 -0.72 9.84 12.80
N LYS A 120 -1.05 11.10 13.14
CA LYS A 120 -2.10 11.86 12.45
C LYS A 120 -1.70 12.16 11.00
N ALA A 121 -0.49 12.68 10.81
CA ALA A 121 0.08 12.98 9.50
C ALA A 121 0.18 11.72 8.61
N LYS A 122 0.64 10.59 9.17
CA LYS A 122 0.66 9.31 8.44
C LYS A 122 -0.72 8.87 7.95
N ARG A 123 -1.77 9.04 8.77
CA ARG A 123 -3.15 8.71 8.35
C ARG A 123 -3.63 9.63 7.22
N GLN A 124 -3.33 10.92 7.31
CA GLN A 124 -3.66 11.87 6.26
C GLN A 124 -2.94 11.53 4.96
N LEU A 125 -1.64 11.17 5.04
CA LEU A 125 -0.88 10.73 3.87
C LEU A 125 -1.48 9.49 3.21
N LEU A 126 -1.86 8.47 4.00
CA LEU A 126 -2.54 7.27 3.46
C LEU A 126 -3.83 7.64 2.73
N GLN A 127 -4.61 8.58 3.28
CA GLN A 127 -5.83 9.08 2.65
C GLN A 127 -5.53 9.80 1.33
N CYS A 128 -4.56 10.72 1.32
CA CYS A 128 -4.15 11.45 0.12
C CYS A 128 -3.71 10.50 -1.00
N VAL A 129 -2.93 9.45 -0.68
CA VAL A 129 -2.53 8.46 -1.68
C VAL A 129 -3.72 7.65 -2.18
N ALA A 130 -4.61 7.20 -1.28
CA ALA A 130 -5.79 6.43 -1.66
C ALA A 130 -6.74 7.21 -2.59
N GLU A 131 -6.88 8.52 -2.38
CA GLU A 131 -7.75 9.41 -3.16
C GLU A 131 -7.07 10.03 -4.40
N SER A 132 -5.75 9.85 -4.55
CA SER A 132 -5.00 10.42 -5.67
C SER A 132 -5.41 9.85 -7.04
N ASP A 133 -5.00 10.50 -8.13
CA ASP A 133 -5.21 10.00 -9.50
C ASP A 133 -4.14 8.97 -9.94
N ALA A 134 -3.25 8.53 -9.03
CA ALA A 134 -2.26 7.52 -9.34
C ALA A 134 -2.92 6.19 -9.74
N SER A 135 -2.19 5.37 -10.51
CA SER A 135 -2.66 4.04 -10.89
C SER A 135 -2.96 3.17 -9.67
N ASP A 136 -3.95 2.29 -9.77
CA ASP A 136 -4.31 1.36 -8.69
C ASP A 136 -3.12 0.47 -8.28
N ASP A 137 -2.25 0.09 -9.21
CA ASP A 137 -1.03 -0.66 -8.91
C ASP A 137 -0.09 0.13 -8.01
N ALA A 138 0.16 1.41 -8.33
CA ALA A 138 1.03 2.25 -7.51
C ALA A 138 0.44 2.50 -6.11
N LYS A 139 -0.87 2.78 -6.02
CA LYS A 139 -1.56 2.92 -4.73
C LYS A 139 -1.45 1.64 -3.90
N ARG A 140 -1.69 0.49 -4.53
CA ARG A 140 -1.63 -0.83 -3.91
C ARG A 140 -0.25 -1.10 -3.35
N ASP A 141 0.81 -0.92 -4.14
CA ASP A 141 2.18 -1.17 -3.72
C ASP A 141 2.60 -0.26 -2.55
N PHE A 142 2.23 1.02 -2.59
CA PHE A 142 2.47 1.94 -1.48
C PHE A 142 1.77 1.49 -0.20
N LEU A 143 0.48 1.17 -0.29
CA LEU A 143 -0.32 0.73 0.87
C LEU A 143 0.17 -0.63 1.41
N LEU A 144 0.57 -1.56 0.54
CA LEU A 144 1.14 -2.86 0.91
C LEU A 144 2.42 -2.66 1.72
N ALA A 145 3.31 -1.80 1.26
CA ALA A 145 4.54 -1.53 1.97
C ALA A 145 4.28 -0.86 3.31
N MET A 146 3.45 0.18 3.37
CA MET A 146 3.06 0.83 4.64
C MET A 146 2.42 -0.15 5.63
N MET A 147 1.60 -1.08 5.13
CA MET A 147 1.02 -2.16 5.93
C MET A 147 2.08 -3.15 6.44
N GLN A 148 3.18 -3.37 5.72
CA GLN A 148 4.21 -4.33 6.12
C GLN A 148 5.31 -3.74 7.01
N THR A 149 5.70 -2.48 6.78
CA THR A 149 6.94 -1.92 7.33
C THR A 149 6.72 -0.88 8.43
N ASP A 150 5.55 -0.23 8.51
CA ASP A 150 5.34 0.83 9.49
C ASP A 150 5.35 0.27 10.92
N SER A 151 6.04 0.96 11.83
CA SER A 151 6.14 0.54 13.23
C SER A 151 4.82 0.68 14.01
N LEU A 152 3.94 1.60 13.60
CA LEU A 152 2.66 1.89 14.25
C LEU A 152 1.55 0.98 13.73
N SER A 153 0.98 0.17 14.63
CA SER A 153 -0.13 -0.74 14.29
C SER A 153 -1.35 -0.02 13.70
N ASP A 154 -1.61 1.20 14.14
CA ASP A 154 -2.74 2.00 13.66
C ASP A 154 -2.53 2.48 12.22
N THR A 155 -1.29 2.73 11.80
CA THR A 155 -0.98 3.06 10.40
C THR A 155 -1.13 1.81 9.53
N ARG A 156 -0.60 0.66 9.98
CA ARG A 156 -0.77 -0.63 9.29
C ARG A 156 -2.24 -1.02 9.15
N GLU A 157 -3.04 -0.82 10.20
CA GLU A 157 -4.48 -1.07 10.16
C GLU A 157 -5.19 -0.19 9.13
N GLN A 158 -4.83 1.10 9.04
CA GLN A 158 -5.45 2.02 8.07
C GLN A 158 -5.02 1.72 6.64
N ALA A 159 -3.73 1.42 6.41
CA ALA A 159 -3.25 0.99 5.10
C ALA A 159 -4.01 -0.25 4.61
N LEU A 160 -4.22 -1.22 5.50
CA LEU A 160 -5.01 -2.40 5.22
C LEU A 160 -6.50 -2.09 4.95
N LYS A 161 -7.10 -1.10 5.63
CA LYS A 161 -8.48 -0.66 5.33
C LYS A 161 -8.63 -0.08 3.93
N HIS A 162 -7.62 0.63 3.43
CA HIS A 162 -7.63 1.08 2.04
C HIS A 162 -7.44 -0.08 1.08
N LEU A 163 -6.50 -0.99 1.35
CA LEU A 163 -6.25 -2.17 0.51
C LEU A 163 -7.50 -3.03 0.30
N VAL A 164 -8.32 -3.27 1.33
CA VAL A 164 -9.53 -4.10 1.18
C VAL A 164 -10.62 -3.51 0.30
N THR A 165 -10.52 -2.21 -0.02
CA THR A 165 -11.43 -1.56 -0.96
C THR A 165 -10.97 -1.68 -2.40
N MET A 166 -9.75 -2.18 -2.62
CA MET A 166 -9.15 -2.42 -3.93
C MET A 166 -9.35 -3.87 -4.39
N ASP A 167 -9.21 -4.11 -5.69
CA ASP A 167 -9.25 -5.48 -6.24
C ASP A 167 -7.91 -6.19 -5.99
N LEU A 168 -7.89 -7.07 -4.98
CA LEU A 168 -6.68 -7.78 -4.53
C LEU A 168 -6.60 -9.19 -5.15
N VAL A 169 -6.36 -9.25 -6.45
CA VAL A 169 -6.16 -10.51 -7.21
C VAL A 169 -4.69 -10.87 -7.39
N ASP A 170 -3.76 -9.96 -7.09
CA ASP A 170 -2.32 -10.22 -7.21
C ASP A 170 -1.81 -11.12 -6.08
N ALA A 171 -1.00 -12.12 -6.45
CA ALA A 171 -0.24 -12.99 -5.56
C ALA A 171 0.52 -12.20 -4.49
N SER A 172 1.21 -11.12 -4.87
CA SER A 172 2.04 -10.31 -3.97
C SER A 172 1.20 -9.71 -2.81
N ALA A 173 0.00 -9.22 -3.14
CA ALA A 173 -0.94 -8.66 -2.18
C ALA A 173 -1.50 -9.74 -1.25
N ILE A 174 -1.89 -10.90 -1.80
CA ILE A 174 -2.39 -12.04 -1.02
C ILE A 174 -1.32 -12.53 -0.03
N HIS A 175 -0.06 -12.61 -0.48
CA HIS A 175 1.07 -13.01 0.36
C HIS A 175 1.32 -12.00 1.48
N ALA A 176 1.29 -10.72 1.15
CA ALA A 176 1.44 -9.64 2.12
C ALA A 176 0.34 -9.66 3.18
N LEU A 177 -0.91 -9.89 2.79
CA LEU A 177 -2.05 -10.06 3.69
C LEU A 177 -1.87 -11.28 4.60
N ALA A 178 -1.46 -12.42 4.05
CA ALA A 178 -1.20 -13.63 4.83
C ALA A 178 -0.09 -13.41 5.87
N HIS A 179 0.92 -12.61 5.54
CA HIS A 179 1.96 -12.22 6.50
C HIS A 179 1.41 -11.42 7.69
N GLN A 180 0.39 -10.57 7.48
CA GLN A 180 -0.24 -9.77 8.54
C GLN A 180 -1.01 -10.60 9.59
N LEU A 181 -1.29 -11.88 9.33
CA LEU A 181 -1.82 -12.80 10.34
C LEU A 181 -0.84 -13.00 11.51
N ARG A 182 0.45 -12.69 11.30
CA ARG A 182 1.50 -12.72 12.33
C ARG A 182 1.74 -11.35 12.99
N ASP A 183 0.97 -10.32 12.64
CA ASP A 183 1.17 -8.97 13.17
C ASP A 183 1.05 -8.96 14.71
N LYS A 184 1.74 -8.06 15.41
CA LYS A 184 1.63 -7.97 16.89
C LYS A 184 0.26 -7.46 17.35
N SER A 185 -0.43 -6.70 16.50
CA SER A 185 -1.74 -6.13 16.75
C SER A 185 -2.85 -7.10 16.37
N LYS A 186 -3.68 -7.47 17.35
CA LYS A 186 -4.89 -8.26 17.12
C LYS A 186 -5.86 -7.59 16.14
N ARG A 187 -5.89 -6.25 16.05
CA ARG A 187 -6.76 -5.53 15.10
C ARG A 187 -6.31 -5.74 13.66
N VAL A 188 -5.00 -5.64 13.42
CA VAL A 188 -4.40 -5.90 12.10
C VAL A 188 -4.59 -7.37 11.70
N GLN A 189 -4.31 -8.30 12.62
CA GLN A 189 -4.55 -9.74 12.40
C GLN A 189 -6.01 -10.04 12.00
N ARG A 190 -6.97 -9.49 12.76
CA ARG A 190 -8.41 -9.67 12.48
C ARG A 190 -8.79 -9.13 11.11
N LEU A 191 -8.33 -7.92 10.80
CA LEU A 191 -8.66 -7.28 9.53
C LEU A 191 -8.06 -8.08 8.36
N ALA A 192 -6.79 -8.47 8.45
CA ALA A 192 -6.12 -9.24 7.38
C ALA A 192 -6.80 -10.58 7.15
N PHE A 193 -7.24 -11.23 8.22
CA PHE A 193 -8.03 -12.45 8.15
C PHE A 193 -9.37 -12.25 7.45
N THR A 194 -10.11 -11.20 7.80
CA THR A 194 -11.38 -10.90 7.11
C THR A 194 -11.16 -10.53 5.64
N SER A 195 -10.07 -9.83 5.30
CA SER A 195 -9.69 -9.52 3.92
C SER A 195 -9.41 -10.78 3.09
N LEU A 196 -8.70 -11.74 3.67
CA LEU A 196 -8.42 -13.01 3.00
C LEU A 196 -9.70 -13.82 2.78
N LEU A 197 -10.68 -13.75 3.70
CA LEU A 197 -11.96 -14.45 3.53
C LEU A 197 -12.83 -13.90 2.39
N SER A 198 -12.67 -12.63 2.04
CA SER A 198 -13.36 -12.03 0.90
C SER A 198 -12.77 -12.42 -0.46
N ILE A 199 -11.57 -12.97 -0.50
CA ILE A 199 -10.91 -13.42 -1.74
C ILE A 199 -11.37 -14.85 -2.05
N ALA A 200 -11.52 -15.18 -3.34
CA ALA A 200 -11.90 -16.53 -3.76
C ALA A 200 -10.85 -17.57 -3.32
N PRO A 201 -11.26 -18.67 -2.66
CA PRO A 201 -10.33 -19.63 -2.05
C PRO A 201 -9.38 -20.28 -3.06
N GLU A 202 -9.81 -20.51 -4.30
CA GLU A 202 -8.99 -21.10 -5.35
C GLU A 202 -7.77 -20.23 -5.69
N MET A 203 -7.94 -18.90 -5.66
CA MET A 203 -6.85 -17.95 -5.90
C MET A 203 -5.87 -17.96 -4.72
N ILE A 204 -6.38 -17.99 -3.49
CA ILE A 204 -5.56 -18.05 -2.28
C ILE A 204 -4.70 -19.32 -2.30
N VAL A 205 -5.33 -20.49 -2.54
CA VAL A 205 -4.63 -21.78 -2.61
C VAL A 205 -3.58 -21.76 -3.71
N GLY A 206 -3.97 -21.39 -4.94
CA GLY A 206 -3.06 -21.36 -6.09
C GLY A 206 -1.82 -20.48 -5.86
N HIS A 207 -2.01 -19.30 -5.27
CA HIS A 207 -0.89 -18.40 -4.99
C HIS A 207 -0.02 -18.85 -3.82
N LEU A 208 -0.61 -19.40 -2.76
CA LEU A 208 0.13 -19.88 -1.59
C LEU A 208 0.93 -21.16 -1.88
N GLU A 209 0.36 -22.09 -2.66
CA GLU A 209 1.00 -23.36 -3.06
C GLU A 209 2.19 -23.16 -4.03
N SER A 210 2.14 -22.13 -4.87
CA SER A 210 3.19 -21.85 -5.87
C SER A 210 4.55 -21.46 -5.28
N THR A 211 4.61 -21.15 -3.98
CA THR A 211 5.81 -20.67 -3.28
C THR A 211 6.44 -21.73 -2.40
N LEU A 212 7.78 -21.81 -2.42
CA LEU A 212 8.66 -22.55 -1.50
C LEU A 212 8.53 -22.15 -0.01
N MET A 213 7.43 -21.53 0.40
CA MET A 213 7.06 -21.27 1.80
C MET A 213 6.52 -22.51 2.52
N ALA A 214 6.39 -23.65 1.83
CA ALA A 214 5.96 -24.95 2.37
C ALA A 214 6.70 -25.42 3.64
N GLN A 215 7.83 -24.84 4.01
CA GLN A 215 8.55 -25.15 5.26
C GLN A 215 8.15 -24.29 6.47
N THR A 216 7.53 -23.13 6.25
CA THR A 216 6.95 -22.29 7.32
C THR A 216 5.44 -22.20 7.23
N MET A 217 4.88 -22.89 6.24
CA MET A 217 3.47 -23.02 6.02
C MET A 217 3.05 -24.48 6.10
N GLY A 218 2.30 -24.83 7.14
CA GLY A 218 1.29 -25.86 6.92
C GLY A 218 0.35 -25.38 5.81
N LEU A 219 -0.48 -26.23 5.27
CA LEU A 219 -1.59 -25.79 4.45
C LEU A 219 -2.67 -26.76 4.87
N LEU A 220 -3.60 -26.33 5.73
CA LEU A 220 -4.68 -27.22 6.12
C LEU A 220 -5.85 -27.04 5.17
N CYS A 221 -5.64 -27.44 3.93
CA CYS A 221 -6.68 -27.53 2.93
C CYS A 221 -7.57 -28.74 3.29
N VAL A 222 -8.74 -28.50 3.90
CA VAL A 222 -9.82 -29.49 3.90
C VAL A 222 -10.89 -28.97 2.96
N LEU A 223 -10.62 -29.12 1.66
CA LEU A 223 -11.69 -29.18 0.66
C LEU A 223 -12.43 -30.51 0.88
N ASN A 224 -13.28 -30.58 1.91
CA ASN A 224 -14.25 -31.65 1.94
C ASN A 224 -15.27 -31.31 0.85
N GLN A 225 -15.30 -32.12 -0.21
CA GLN A 225 -16.25 -32.02 -1.33
C GLN A 225 -17.73 -32.15 -0.90
N ASP A 226 -17.99 -32.39 0.40
CA ASP A 226 -19.31 -32.64 0.98
C ASP A 226 -19.86 -31.50 1.84
N VAL A 227 -19.17 -30.35 1.92
CA VAL A 227 -19.71 -29.20 2.67
C VAL A 227 -20.66 -28.39 1.76
N PRO A 228 -21.93 -28.16 2.15
CA PRO A 228 -22.88 -27.43 1.33
C PRO A 228 -22.35 -26.03 0.96
N SER A 229 -22.45 -25.70 -0.34
CA SER A 229 -21.90 -24.50 -0.98
C SER A 229 -22.72 -23.22 -0.73
N GLN A 230 -23.16 -22.99 0.51
CA GLN A 230 -23.88 -21.77 0.89
C GLN A 230 -23.59 -21.33 2.33
N GLY A 231 -23.38 -20.02 2.50
CA GLY A 231 -23.32 -19.37 3.81
C GLY A 231 -22.04 -19.65 4.61
N ASP A 232 -22.19 -19.89 5.91
CA ASP A 232 -21.06 -20.10 6.85
C ASP A 232 -20.20 -21.33 6.50
N HIS A 233 -20.73 -22.28 5.75
CA HIS A 233 -20.02 -23.48 5.32
C HIS A 233 -19.00 -23.23 4.20
N GLU A 234 -19.29 -22.30 3.29
CA GLU A 234 -18.35 -21.84 2.27
C GLU A 234 -17.23 -21.01 2.90
N LEU A 235 -17.59 -20.13 3.84
CA LEU A 235 -16.62 -19.37 4.65
C LEU A 235 -15.69 -20.30 5.43
N LEU A 236 -16.20 -21.40 6.00
CA LEU A 236 -15.40 -22.42 6.70
C LEU A 236 -14.36 -23.06 5.77
N GLY A 237 -14.71 -23.36 4.52
CA GLY A 237 -13.76 -23.86 3.51
C GLY A 237 -12.65 -22.85 3.22
N ARG A 238 -13.00 -21.56 3.09
CA ARG A 238 -12.05 -20.44 2.89
C ARG A 238 -11.12 -20.22 4.10
N LEU A 239 -11.65 -20.40 5.31
CA LEU A 239 -10.98 -20.22 6.60
C LEU A 239 -9.80 -21.17 6.86
N LEU A 240 -9.90 -22.40 6.39
CA LEU A 240 -8.92 -23.46 6.67
C LEU A 240 -7.65 -23.33 5.82
N VAL A 241 -7.75 -22.74 4.63
CA VAL A 241 -6.61 -22.46 3.71
C VAL A 241 -5.62 -21.45 4.29
N VAL A 242 -6.11 -20.47 5.03
CA VAL A 242 -5.36 -19.25 5.37
C VAL A 242 -4.37 -19.44 6.53
N TYR A 243 -4.59 -20.42 7.42
CA TYR A 243 -3.97 -20.36 8.74
C TYR A 243 -2.92 -21.42 9.01
N CYS A 244 -1.85 -21.29 8.27
CA CYS A 244 -0.67 -22.08 8.54
C CYS A 244 0.55 -21.23 8.29
N THR A 245 0.79 -20.25 9.14
CA THR A 245 2.00 -19.44 9.09
C THR A 245 2.58 -19.25 10.50
N TRP A 246 2.12 -20.00 11.51
CA TRP A 246 2.67 -19.86 12.86
C TRP A 246 3.85 -20.81 13.06
N PRO A 247 5.06 -20.33 13.42
CA PRO A 247 6.06 -21.16 14.07
C PRO A 247 5.59 -21.39 15.51
N GLN A 248 4.50 -22.14 15.69
CA GLN A 248 4.16 -22.73 16.97
C GLN A 248 4.38 -24.22 16.86
N GLN A 249 5.04 -24.76 17.88
CA GLN A 249 5.57 -26.13 17.93
C GLN A 249 4.50 -27.22 17.72
N THR A 250 3.20 -26.89 17.75
CA THR A 250 2.10 -27.83 17.53
C THR A 250 0.88 -27.19 16.86
N MET A 251 0.17 -27.97 16.03
CA MET A 251 -1.11 -27.61 15.39
C MET A 251 -2.18 -27.15 16.39
N GLN A 252 -2.16 -27.70 17.60
CA GLN A 252 -3.08 -27.37 18.69
C GLN A 252 -2.92 -25.92 19.20
N ALA A 253 -1.70 -25.42 19.32
CA ALA A 253 -1.45 -24.05 19.77
C ALA A 253 -1.94 -23.03 18.73
N THR A 254 -1.69 -23.33 17.44
CA THR A 254 -2.17 -22.57 16.28
C THR A 254 -3.70 -22.48 16.28
N CYS A 255 -4.37 -23.63 16.41
CA CYS A 255 -5.82 -23.74 16.51
C CYS A 255 -6.41 -22.93 17.67
N SER A 256 -5.76 -22.95 18.84
CA SER A 256 -6.25 -22.25 20.04
C SER A 256 -6.19 -20.73 19.88
N LYS A 257 -5.18 -20.20 19.18
CA LYS A 257 -5.09 -18.77 18.86
C LYS A 257 -6.16 -18.33 17.85
N LEU A 258 -6.47 -19.17 16.86
CA LEU A 258 -7.52 -18.88 15.88
C LEU A 258 -8.87 -18.69 16.58
N LEU A 259 -9.18 -19.56 17.54
CA LEU A 259 -10.39 -19.43 18.36
C LEU A 259 -10.41 -18.17 19.21
N ALA A 260 -9.25 -17.68 19.64
CA ALA A 260 -9.11 -16.46 20.43
C ALA A 260 -9.17 -15.16 19.60
N LEU A 261 -9.08 -15.24 18.26
CA LEU A 261 -9.16 -14.05 17.41
C LEU A 261 -10.57 -13.47 17.34
N ASP A 262 -11.63 -14.23 17.64
CA ASP A 262 -13.02 -13.75 17.71
C ASP A 262 -13.41 -12.86 16.50
N ALA A 263 -12.92 -13.25 15.33
CA ALA A 263 -13.01 -12.48 14.08
C ALA A 263 -14.15 -12.95 13.17
N TYR A 264 -14.96 -13.91 13.65
CA TYR A 264 -15.93 -14.60 12.82
C TYR A 264 -17.21 -13.75 12.70
N PRO A 265 -17.71 -13.50 11.48
CA PRO A 265 -18.93 -12.72 11.27
C PRO A 265 -20.21 -13.36 11.86
N SER A 266 -20.17 -14.66 12.21
CA SER A 266 -21.33 -15.43 12.66
C SER A 266 -20.99 -16.34 13.85
N PRO A 267 -21.87 -16.46 14.88
CA PRO A 267 -21.74 -17.46 15.95
C PRO A 267 -21.76 -18.90 15.44
N VAL A 268 -22.48 -19.17 14.34
CA VAL A 268 -22.57 -20.49 13.72
C VAL A 268 -21.24 -20.84 13.07
N LEU A 269 -20.65 -19.91 12.31
CA LEU A 269 -19.30 -20.06 11.77
C LEU A 269 -18.26 -20.30 12.88
N GLN A 270 -18.36 -19.56 13.99
CA GLN A 270 -17.49 -19.75 15.14
C GLN A 270 -17.62 -21.16 15.73
N SER A 271 -18.84 -21.69 15.83
CA SER A 271 -19.08 -23.06 16.30
C SER A 271 -18.52 -24.11 15.34
N LEU A 272 -18.76 -23.93 14.04
CA LEU A 272 -18.27 -24.84 12.99
C LEU A 272 -16.74 -24.90 12.96
N VAL A 273 -16.08 -23.74 13.07
CA VAL A 273 -14.61 -23.64 13.17
C VAL A 273 -14.10 -24.34 14.43
N ARG A 274 -14.74 -24.11 15.60
CA ARG A 274 -14.39 -24.81 16.86
C ARG A 274 -14.47 -26.32 16.72
N ASP A 275 -15.54 -26.83 16.12
CA ASP A 275 -15.73 -28.27 15.98
C ASP A 275 -14.78 -28.90 14.97
N HIS A 276 -14.49 -28.24 13.85
CA HIS A 276 -13.47 -28.70 12.90
C HIS A 276 -12.08 -28.72 13.54
N ILE A 277 -11.69 -27.63 14.20
CA ILE A 277 -10.42 -27.54 14.93
C ILE A 277 -10.29 -28.66 15.96
N ARG A 278 -11.33 -28.91 16.76
CA ARG A 278 -11.33 -30.01 17.74
C ARG A 278 -11.10 -31.36 17.08
N ARG A 279 -11.79 -31.64 15.96
CA ARG A 279 -11.63 -32.89 15.20
C ARG A 279 -10.20 -33.04 14.67
N LEU A 280 -9.62 -31.96 14.16
CA LEU A 280 -8.25 -31.93 13.67
C LEU A 280 -7.23 -32.19 14.77
N VAL A 281 -7.33 -31.46 15.88
CA VAL A 281 -6.43 -31.64 17.03
C VAL A 281 -6.57 -33.03 17.65
N SER A 282 -7.77 -33.63 17.65
CA SER A 282 -7.99 -34.99 18.18
C SER A 282 -7.44 -36.12 17.29
N ARG A 283 -7.03 -35.82 16.06
CA ARG A 283 -6.51 -36.79 15.08
C ARG A 283 -4.97 -36.81 15.00
N VAL A 284 -4.29 -35.90 15.70
CA VAL A 284 -2.83 -35.81 15.84
C VAL A 284 -2.43 -36.28 17.23
#